data_AF-A0AAD7T2M7-F1
#
_entry.id   AF-A0AAD7T2M7-F1
#
_cell.length_a   1.000
_cell.length_b   1.000
_cell.length_c   1.000
_cell.angle_alpha   90.00
_cell.angle_beta   90.00
_cell.angle_gamma   90.00
#
_symmetry.space_group_name_H-M   'P 1'
#
loop_
_entity.id
_entity.type
_entity.pdbx_description
1 polymer ?
#
loop_
_entity_poly.entity_id
_entity_poly.type
_entity_poly.pdbx_seq_one_letter_code
_entity_poly.pdbx_strand_id
1 'polypeptide(L)'
;MYLAAPLNCTGLAPEQGCVCQEGRYRNAEGQCVIAALCECDGEGRRREAGSEWEEGCQSCRCVNGLKQCQSGCPPLQCQEGEVKVEETGSCCPVCRKEFPGEPVAECRRYTEVRNITKGDCRLDNVEVSYCRGRCLSRTNVILEEPYLQAVCDCCSYRLDPHSPVRFLSLQCDRGETEPVVLPVIHSCECTSCQGGDLSRR
;
A
#
# COMPACT_ATOMS: atom_id res chain seq x y z
N MET A 1 -40.67 -55.58 19.25
CA MET A 1 -39.59 -54.71 19.77
C MET A 1 -40.08 -53.29 19.66
N TYR A 2 -40.22 -52.60 20.80
CA TYR A 2 -40.73 -51.23 20.87
C TYR A 2 -39.72 -50.28 20.19
N LEU A 3 -40.13 -49.61 19.11
CA LEU A 3 -39.41 -48.44 18.63
C LEU A 3 -39.73 -47.31 19.59
N ALA A 4 -38.77 -46.94 20.43
CA ALA A 4 -38.89 -45.78 21.30
C ALA A 4 -39.24 -44.58 20.42
N ALA A 5 -40.40 -43.96 20.67
CA ALA A 5 -40.76 -42.72 20.01
C ALA A 5 -39.64 -41.70 20.25
N PRO A 6 -39.11 -41.02 19.22
CA PRO A 6 -38.13 -39.96 19.42
C PRO A 6 -38.76 -38.90 20.32
N LEU A 7 -38.17 -38.72 21.51
CA LEU A 7 -38.63 -37.77 22.51
C LEU A 7 -38.67 -36.36 21.88
N ASN A 8 -39.85 -35.73 21.87
CA ASN A 8 -40.13 -34.34 21.46
C ASN A 8 -40.27 -34.06 19.94
N CYS A 9 -41.02 -34.90 19.22
CA CYS A 9 -41.52 -34.64 17.86
C CYS A 9 -42.98 -34.14 17.88
N THR A 10 -43.34 -33.17 17.03
CA THR A 10 -44.73 -32.63 16.95
C THR A 10 -45.58 -33.22 15.82
N GLY A 11 -45.27 -34.42 15.34
CA GLY A 11 -46.08 -35.12 14.34
C GLY A 11 -45.82 -36.62 14.34
N LEU A 12 -46.88 -37.41 14.55
CA LEU A 12 -46.91 -38.86 14.37
C LEU A 12 -47.85 -39.17 13.19
N ALA A 13 -47.48 -38.71 11.99
CA ALA A 13 -48.10 -39.17 10.76
C ALA A 13 -47.00 -39.81 9.91
N PRO A 14 -47.15 -41.07 9.46
CA PRO A 14 -46.08 -41.85 8.81
C PRO A 14 -45.58 -41.24 7.48
N GLU A 15 -46.26 -40.21 6.96
CA GLU A 15 -46.07 -39.66 5.61
C GLU A 15 -45.49 -38.23 5.65
N GLN A 16 -45.42 -37.63 6.83
CA GLN A 16 -44.80 -36.33 7.10
C GLN A 16 -43.73 -36.57 8.16
N GLY A 17 -42.46 -36.59 7.74
CA GLY A 17 -41.33 -36.83 8.63
C GLY A 17 -41.39 -35.96 9.89
N CYS A 18 -40.80 -36.45 11.01
CA CYS A 18 -40.82 -35.70 12.26
C CYS A 18 -40.17 -34.31 12.08
N VAL A 19 -40.91 -33.27 12.47
CA VAL A 19 -40.40 -31.91 12.67
C VAL A 19 -40.20 -31.70 14.17
N CYS A 20 -39.02 -31.21 14.54
CA CYS A 20 -38.72 -30.87 15.93
C CYS A 20 -39.61 -29.73 16.41
N GLN A 21 -39.95 -29.75 17.70
CA GLN A 21 -40.66 -28.65 18.34
C GLN A 21 -39.88 -27.33 18.20
N GLU A 22 -40.59 -26.21 18.33
CA GLU A 22 -40.00 -24.88 18.25
C GLU A 22 -38.81 -24.73 19.24
N GLY A 23 -37.70 -24.18 18.75
CA GLY A 23 -36.45 -24.05 19.52
C GLY A 23 -35.59 -25.32 19.59
N ARG A 24 -36.02 -26.43 18.98
CA ARG A 24 -35.24 -27.67 18.85
C ARG A 24 -34.87 -27.97 17.40
N TYR A 25 -33.75 -28.65 17.24
CA TYR A 25 -33.10 -28.95 15.97
C TYR A 25 -32.67 -30.41 15.94
N ARG A 26 -32.62 -30.98 14.74
CA ARG A 26 -32.26 -32.38 14.55
C ARG A 26 -30.73 -32.53 14.50
N ASN A 27 -30.15 -33.32 15.40
CA ASN A 27 -28.72 -33.65 15.37
C ASN A 27 -28.39 -34.79 14.38
N ALA A 28 -27.13 -35.20 14.29
CA ALA A 28 -26.70 -36.26 13.35
C ALA A 28 -27.33 -37.63 13.64
N GLU A 29 -27.64 -37.94 14.90
CA GLU A 29 -28.36 -39.16 15.31
C GLU A 29 -29.87 -39.07 15.05
N GLY A 30 -30.36 -37.93 14.55
CA GLY A 30 -31.76 -37.72 14.21
C GLY A 30 -32.67 -37.36 15.37
N GLN A 31 -32.10 -36.95 16.51
CA GLN A 31 -32.80 -36.56 17.74
C GLN A 31 -33.03 -35.05 17.80
N CYS A 32 -34.13 -34.62 18.44
CA CYS A 32 -34.47 -33.20 18.60
C CYS A 32 -33.82 -32.60 19.85
N VAL A 33 -32.70 -31.90 19.65
CA VAL A 33 -31.88 -31.27 20.70
C VAL A 33 -31.95 -29.73 20.62
N ILE A 34 -31.44 -29.04 21.63
CA ILE A 34 -31.25 -27.58 21.57
C ILE A 34 -30.05 -27.24 20.68
N ALA A 35 -30.02 -26.03 20.12
CA ALA A 35 -28.96 -25.61 19.19
C ALA A 35 -27.54 -25.82 19.75
N ALA A 36 -27.32 -25.56 21.04
CA ALA A 36 -26.04 -25.74 21.72
C ALA A 36 -25.49 -27.18 21.71
N LEU A 37 -26.32 -28.18 21.42
CA LEU A 37 -25.94 -29.59 21.33
C LEU A 37 -25.84 -30.08 19.87
N CYS A 38 -26.07 -29.20 18.90
CA CYS A 38 -25.90 -29.56 17.49
C CYS A 38 -24.43 -29.56 17.10
N GLU A 39 -24.05 -30.52 16.27
CA GLU A 39 -22.75 -30.61 15.64
C GLU A 39 -22.59 -29.54 14.57
N CYS A 40 -21.35 -29.10 14.34
CA CYS A 40 -21.03 -28.16 13.28
C CYS A 40 -20.57 -28.90 12.02
N ASP A 41 -21.03 -28.44 10.85
CA ASP A 41 -20.55 -28.91 9.54
C ASP A 41 -19.55 -27.90 8.97
N GLY A 42 -18.34 -28.36 8.65
CA GLY A 42 -17.28 -27.55 8.04
C GLY A 42 -16.40 -28.40 7.14
N GLU A 43 -16.29 -28.02 5.86
CA GLU A 43 -15.48 -28.70 4.82
C GLU A 43 -15.53 -30.24 4.86
N GLY A 44 -16.72 -30.81 5.09
CA GLY A 44 -16.94 -32.26 5.08
C GLY A 44 -16.51 -33.00 6.35
N ARG A 45 -16.17 -32.31 7.44
CA ARG A 45 -15.93 -32.90 8.77
C ARG A 45 -16.96 -32.40 9.77
N ARG A 46 -17.67 -33.34 10.39
CA ARG A 46 -18.59 -33.05 11.49
C ARG A 46 -17.81 -32.87 12.79
N ARG A 47 -18.06 -31.78 13.51
CA ARG A 47 -17.41 -31.43 14.78
C ARG A 47 -18.43 -31.45 15.91
N GLU A 48 -18.03 -32.01 17.05
CA GLU A 48 -18.89 -32.13 18.22
C GLU A 48 -19.31 -30.74 18.74
N ALA A 49 -20.49 -30.68 19.37
CA ALA A 49 -20.99 -29.48 20.00
C ALA A 49 -20.00 -28.95 21.06
N GLY A 50 -19.67 -27.65 21.00
CA GLY A 50 -18.73 -27.03 21.92
C GLY A 50 -17.25 -27.36 21.66
N SER A 51 -16.93 -28.20 20.68
CA SER A 51 -15.54 -28.52 20.35
C SER A 51 -14.77 -27.30 19.83
N GLU A 52 -13.47 -27.28 20.12
CA GLU A 52 -12.53 -26.30 19.59
C GLU A 52 -11.49 -27.00 18.71
N TRP A 53 -11.11 -26.36 17.61
CA TRP A 53 -10.04 -26.85 16.74
C TRP A 53 -9.33 -25.69 16.04
N GLU A 54 -8.09 -25.96 15.66
CA GLU A 54 -7.31 -25.05 14.81
C GLU A 54 -7.53 -25.38 13.34
N GLU A 55 -7.70 -24.34 12.53
CA GLU A 55 -7.89 -24.43 11.09
C GLU A 55 -7.08 -23.32 10.40
N GLY A 56 -5.93 -23.70 9.86
CA GLY A 56 -4.93 -22.72 9.41
C GLY A 56 -4.39 -21.92 10.60
N CYS A 57 -4.60 -20.61 10.61
CA CYS A 57 -4.32 -19.73 11.76
C CYS A 57 -5.61 -19.14 12.33
N GLN A 58 -6.70 -19.90 12.27
CA GLN A 58 -7.92 -19.57 12.97
C GLN A 58 -8.16 -20.59 14.07
N SER A 59 -8.53 -20.09 15.24
CA SER A 59 -9.08 -20.90 16.31
C SER A 59 -10.59 -20.92 16.15
N CYS A 60 -11.15 -22.10 15.93
CA CYS A 60 -12.56 -22.29 15.65
C CYS A 60 -13.24 -23.02 16.80
N ARG A 61 -14.48 -22.63 17.11
CA ARG A 61 -15.33 -23.30 18.09
C ARG A 61 -16.70 -23.61 17.47
N CYS A 62 -17.25 -24.77 17.80
CA CYS A 62 -18.63 -25.10 17.46
C CYS A 62 -19.60 -24.48 18.47
N VAL A 63 -20.37 -23.47 18.05
CA VAL A 63 -21.31 -22.75 18.91
C VAL A 63 -22.69 -22.79 18.27
N ASN A 64 -23.64 -23.43 18.95
CA ASN A 64 -25.03 -23.56 18.49
C ASN A 64 -25.18 -24.20 17.10
N GLY A 65 -24.37 -25.22 16.78
CA GLY A 65 -24.34 -25.87 15.47
C GLY A 65 -23.67 -25.03 14.35
N LEU A 66 -23.09 -23.87 14.68
CA LEU A 66 -22.36 -23.02 13.74
C LEU A 66 -20.88 -22.97 14.07
N LYS A 67 -20.04 -23.11 13.04
CA LYS A 67 -18.59 -22.90 13.13
C LYS A 67 -18.30 -21.41 13.31
N GLN A 68 -17.71 -21.04 14.43
CA GLN A 68 -17.24 -19.68 14.70
C GLN A 68 -15.72 -19.68 14.78
N CYS A 69 -15.05 -18.92 13.91
CA CYS A 69 -13.59 -18.86 13.85
C CYS A 69 -13.11 -17.45 14.15
N GLN A 70 -12.06 -17.35 14.95
CA GLN A 70 -11.34 -16.11 15.23
C GLN A 70 -9.90 -16.24 14.76
N SER A 71 -9.31 -15.14 14.31
CA SER A 71 -7.91 -15.13 13.92
C SER A 71 -7.02 -15.44 15.13
N GLY A 72 -6.20 -16.48 15.01
CA GLY A 72 -5.18 -16.90 15.97
C GLY A 72 -3.83 -16.25 15.74
N CYS A 73 -3.76 -15.13 15.01
CA CYS A 73 -2.50 -14.47 14.70
C CYS A 73 -1.90 -13.83 15.96
N PRO A 74 -0.62 -14.09 16.27
CA PRO A 74 0.04 -13.49 17.42
C PRO A 74 0.11 -11.95 17.27
N PRO A 75 0.21 -11.20 18.37
CA PRO A 75 0.44 -9.76 18.31
C PRO A 75 1.72 -9.45 17.52
N LEU A 76 1.57 -8.68 16.44
CA LEU A 76 2.69 -8.27 15.60
C LEU A 76 3.03 -6.80 15.84
N GLN A 77 4.28 -6.54 16.23
CA GLN A 77 4.86 -5.21 16.37
C GLN A 77 6.05 -5.08 15.43
N CYS A 78 5.96 -4.16 14.47
CA CYS A 78 6.98 -3.95 13.46
C CYS A 78 8.03 -2.95 13.94
N GLN A 79 9.26 -3.09 13.44
CA GLN A 79 10.32 -2.13 13.73
C GLN A 79 10.07 -0.81 12.99
N GLU A 80 10.80 0.24 13.36
CA GLU A 80 10.75 1.52 12.67
C GLU A 80 11.11 1.35 11.18
N GLY A 81 10.27 1.85 10.28
CA GLY A 81 10.43 1.70 8.82
C GLY A 81 9.84 0.41 8.22
N GLU A 82 9.19 -0.42 9.04
CA GLU A 82 8.45 -1.59 8.57
C GLU A 82 6.94 -1.37 8.64
N VAL A 83 6.23 -1.89 7.64
CA VAL A 83 4.77 -1.87 7.55
C VAL A 83 4.20 -3.28 7.64
N LYS A 84 3.00 -3.41 8.22
CA LYS A 84 2.25 -4.68 8.26
C LYS A 84 1.69 -4.95 6.86
N VAL A 85 2.05 -6.08 6.27
CA VAL A 85 1.61 -6.48 4.93
C VAL A 85 0.90 -7.82 5.02
N GLU A 86 -0.24 -7.93 4.35
CA GLU A 86 -0.92 -9.20 4.08
C GLU A 86 -0.38 -9.78 2.77
N GLU A 87 0.37 -10.88 2.86
CA GLU A 87 0.89 -11.57 1.68
C GLU A 87 -0.14 -12.54 1.11
N THR A 88 -0.21 -12.63 -0.22
CA THR A 88 -1.12 -13.56 -0.89
C THR A 88 -0.80 -15.01 -0.51
N GLY A 89 -1.75 -15.69 0.12
CA GLY A 89 -1.58 -17.07 0.61
C GLY A 89 -1.03 -17.16 2.04
N SER A 90 -0.64 -16.04 2.66
CA SER A 90 -0.30 -15.98 4.08
C SER A 90 -1.54 -15.64 4.90
N CYS A 91 -1.73 -16.36 6.00
CA CYS A 91 -2.91 -16.20 6.85
C CYS A 91 -2.71 -15.19 8.00
N CYS A 92 -1.46 -14.83 8.33
CA CYS A 92 -1.13 -13.75 9.26
C CYS A 92 -0.32 -12.64 8.58
N PRO A 93 -0.48 -11.38 9.02
CA PRO A 93 0.31 -10.27 8.50
C PRO A 93 1.79 -10.45 8.90
N VAL A 94 2.68 -9.88 8.09
CA VAL A 94 4.13 -9.86 8.34
C VAL A 94 4.66 -8.43 8.27
N CYS A 95 5.78 -8.17 8.94
CA CYS A 95 6.47 -6.88 8.84
C CYS A 95 7.38 -6.89 7.62
N ARG A 96 7.26 -5.88 6.77
CA ARG A 96 8.14 -5.66 5.62
C ARG A 96 8.60 -4.22 5.60
N LYS A 97 9.85 -3.99 5.19
CA LYS A 97 10.31 -2.65 4.87
C LYS A 97 9.49 -2.11 3.71
N GLU A 98 8.96 -0.89 3.86
CA GLU A 98 8.17 -0.21 2.83
C GLU A 98 8.96 -0.05 1.51
N PHE A 99 10.30 0.00 1.62
CA PHE A 99 11.23 0.04 0.50
C PHE A 99 12.28 -1.08 0.67
N PRO A 100 12.23 -2.17 -0.13
CA PRO A 100 13.16 -3.29 -0.02
C PRO A 100 14.60 -2.96 -0.49
N GLY A 101 14.83 -1.74 -1.01
CA GLY A 101 16.16 -1.24 -1.39
C GLY A 101 16.37 0.20 -0.93
N GLU A 102 17.63 0.59 -0.77
CA GLU A 102 17.98 1.99 -0.49
C GLU A 102 17.54 2.86 -1.68
N PRO A 103 16.90 4.02 -1.43
CA PRO A 103 16.58 4.96 -2.50
C PRO A 103 17.91 5.38 -3.16
N VAL A 104 17.98 5.25 -4.48
CA VAL A 104 19.16 5.66 -5.25
C VAL A 104 18.93 7.07 -5.77
N ALA A 105 19.95 7.93 -5.67
CA ALA A 105 19.90 9.23 -6.32
C ALA A 105 19.88 9.06 -7.84
N GLU A 106 18.91 9.69 -8.49
CA GLU A 106 18.77 9.71 -9.94
C GLU A 106 18.68 11.14 -10.42
N CYS A 107 19.76 11.72 -10.93
CA CYS A 107 19.76 13.05 -11.54
C CYS A 107 20.28 12.96 -12.96
N ARG A 108 19.45 13.32 -13.95
CA ARG A 108 19.75 13.12 -15.37
C ARG A 108 19.45 14.35 -16.19
N ARG A 109 20.19 14.51 -17.30
CA ARG A 109 19.95 15.52 -18.33
C ARG A 109 18.88 15.05 -19.28
N TYR A 110 17.91 15.91 -19.53
CA TYR A 110 16.85 15.74 -20.52
C TYR A 110 16.95 16.85 -21.56
N THR A 111 16.49 16.56 -22.77
CA THR A 111 16.43 17.52 -23.87
C THR A 111 15.07 17.42 -24.52
N GLU A 112 14.41 18.56 -24.70
CA GLU A 112 13.09 18.67 -25.33
C GLU A 112 13.10 19.76 -26.40
N VAL A 113 12.33 19.56 -27.46
CA VAL A 113 12.10 20.60 -28.47
C VAL A 113 10.95 21.49 -28.00
N ARG A 114 11.17 22.80 -27.94
CA ARG A 114 10.19 23.79 -27.49
C ARG A 114 10.20 25.04 -28.37
N ASN A 115 9.07 25.71 -28.45
CA ASN A 115 8.98 27.04 -29.04
C ASN A 115 9.27 28.08 -27.96
N ILE A 116 10.13 29.04 -28.26
CA ILE A 116 10.53 30.10 -27.33
C ILE A 116 9.91 31.40 -27.80
N THR A 117 9.20 32.06 -26.90
CA THR A 117 8.51 33.32 -27.17
C THR A 117 8.92 34.37 -26.14
N LYS A 118 9.13 35.60 -26.60
CA LYS A 118 9.40 36.77 -25.76
C LYS A 118 8.69 37.98 -26.36
N GLY A 119 7.60 38.43 -25.74
CA GLY A 119 6.74 39.45 -26.33
C GLY A 119 6.12 38.98 -27.65
N ASP A 120 6.24 39.79 -28.69
CA ASP A 120 5.86 39.52 -30.08
C ASP A 120 6.94 38.75 -30.88
N CYS A 121 8.04 38.36 -30.23
CA CYS A 121 9.12 37.62 -30.87
C CYS A 121 9.03 36.12 -30.59
N ARG A 122 9.31 35.29 -31.61
CA ARG A 122 9.25 33.83 -31.52
C ARG A 122 10.42 33.13 -32.21
N LEU A 123 10.73 31.93 -31.72
CA LEU A 123 11.59 30.96 -32.39
C LEU A 123 11.07 29.55 -32.11
N ASP A 124 10.75 28.82 -33.17
CA ASP A 124 10.18 27.47 -33.07
C ASP A 124 11.27 26.39 -33.11
N ASN A 125 10.93 25.20 -32.63
CA ASN A 125 11.77 24.01 -32.69
C ASN A 125 13.15 24.16 -32.02
N VAL A 126 13.20 24.82 -30.85
CA VAL A 126 14.43 25.01 -30.10
C VAL A 126 14.68 23.84 -29.15
N GLU A 127 15.85 23.20 -29.25
CA GLU A 127 16.28 22.18 -28.29
C GLU A 127 16.67 22.77 -26.93
N VAL A 128 15.89 22.50 -25.90
CA VAL A 128 16.13 22.97 -24.53
C VAL A 128 16.58 21.80 -23.67
N SER A 129 17.77 21.92 -23.08
CA SER A 129 18.27 20.94 -22.10
C SER A 129 18.01 21.38 -20.67
N TYR A 130 17.64 20.45 -19.81
CA TYR A 130 17.41 20.68 -18.38
C TYR A 130 17.74 19.44 -17.54
N CYS A 131 17.97 19.63 -16.24
CA CYS A 131 18.21 18.54 -15.30
C CYS A 131 16.92 18.18 -14.58
N ARG A 132 16.66 16.88 -14.43
CA ARG A 132 15.51 16.37 -13.66
C ARG A 132 15.88 15.08 -12.95
N GLY A 133 15.36 14.92 -11.74
CA GLY A 133 15.76 13.80 -10.92
C GLY A 133 15.22 13.81 -9.50
N ARG A 134 15.63 12.80 -8.75
CA ARG A 134 15.46 12.63 -7.31
C ARG A 134 16.84 12.56 -6.68
N CYS A 135 17.05 13.37 -5.65
CA CYS A 135 18.29 13.38 -4.88
C CYS A 135 17.99 12.96 -3.45
N LEU A 136 19.02 12.49 -2.75
CA LEU A 136 18.87 12.05 -1.37
C LEU A 136 18.82 13.26 -0.44
N SER A 137 17.95 13.17 0.56
CA SER A 137 17.82 14.14 1.64
C SER A 137 17.77 13.40 2.96
N ARG A 138 18.27 14.02 4.03
CA ARG A 138 18.26 13.46 5.38
C ARG A 138 18.02 14.54 6.42
N THR A 139 17.46 14.13 7.54
CA THR A 139 17.31 14.97 8.72
C THR A 139 18.00 14.27 9.89
N ASN A 140 18.92 14.98 10.53
CA ASN A 140 19.68 14.48 11.68
C ASN A 140 19.26 15.22 12.94
N VAL A 141 19.27 14.53 14.08
CA VAL A 141 19.15 15.17 15.39
C VAL A 141 20.54 15.61 15.85
N ILE A 142 20.70 16.87 16.24
CA ILE A 142 21.95 17.44 16.76
C ILE A 142 21.76 17.90 18.20
N LEU A 143 22.85 18.03 18.96
CA LEU A 143 22.79 18.38 20.39
C LEU A 143 22.65 19.87 20.66
N GLU A 144 22.91 20.71 19.66
CA GLU A 144 22.80 22.17 19.75
C GLU A 144 21.56 22.63 19.01
N GLU A 145 20.96 23.75 19.44
CA GLU A 145 19.85 24.38 18.71
C GLU A 145 20.23 24.60 17.24
N PRO A 146 19.38 24.25 16.25
CA PRO A 146 17.93 23.95 16.37
C PRO A 146 17.57 22.47 16.67
N TYR A 147 18.50 21.65 17.13
CA TYR A 147 18.35 20.21 17.43
C TYR A 147 18.01 19.31 16.23
N LEU A 148 17.64 19.89 15.10
CA LEU A 148 17.38 19.21 13.85
C LEU A 148 18.17 19.87 12.72
N GLN A 149 18.96 19.08 12.01
CA GLN A 149 19.69 19.52 10.83
C GLN A 149 19.15 18.79 9.61
N ALA A 150 18.48 19.54 8.72
CA ALA A 150 18.07 19.04 7.42
C ALA A 150 19.18 19.26 6.39
N VAL A 151 19.53 18.20 5.65
CA VAL A 151 20.45 18.23 4.51
C VAL A 151 19.69 17.77 3.28
N CYS A 152 19.49 18.68 2.34
CA CYS A 152 18.74 18.44 1.12
C CYS A 152 19.61 18.68 -0.12
N ASP A 153 19.71 17.65 -0.97
CA ASP A 153 20.28 17.80 -2.31
C ASP A 153 19.16 17.94 -3.36
N CYS A 154 19.45 18.73 -4.39
CA CYS A 154 18.59 19.00 -5.53
C CYS A 154 19.31 18.67 -6.83
N CYS A 155 18.58 18.13 -7.81
CA CYS A 155 19.13 17.81 -9.13
C CYS A 155 19.40 19.11 -9.89
N SER A 156 20.69 19.47 -10.00
CA SER A 156 21.14 20.75 -10.52
C SER A 156 22.06 20.55 -11.72
N TYR A 157 22.17 21.58 -12.57
CA TYR A 157 23.01 21.55 -13.75
C TYR A 157 24.42 22.07 -13.45
N ARG A 158 25.40 21.53 -14.18
CA ARG A 158 26.73 22.08 -14.35
C ARG A 158 26.86 22.59 -15.76
N LEU A 159 27.19 23.87 -15.89
CA LEU A 159 27.37 24.50 -17.20
C LEU A 159 28.68 24.05 -17.84
N ASP A 160 28.72 24.09 -19.17
CA ASP A 160 29.94 23.90 -19.93
C ASP A 160 31.00 24.94 -19.54
N PRO A 161 32.24 24.53 -19.21
CA PRO A 161 33.26 25.43 -18.70
C PRO A 161 33.82 26.41 -19.75
N HIS A 162 33.67 26.11 -21.04
CA HIS A 162 34.18 26.94 -22.13
C HIS A 162 33.08 27.76 -22.80
N SER A 163 31.86 27.23 -22.84
CA SER A 163 30.71 27.78 -23.54
C SER A 163 29.43 27.64 -22.71
N PRO A 164 29.33 28.29 -21.54
CA PRO A 164 28.28 28.04 -20.54
C PRO A 164 26.88 28.39 -21.04
N VAL A 165 26.78 29.22 -22.07
CA VAL A 165 25.54 29.69 -22.64
C VAL A 165 25.60 29.71 -24.17
N ARG A 166 24.44 29.54 -24.80
CA ARG A 166 24.25 29.75 -26.23
C ARG A 166 23.22 30.84 -26.47
N PHE A 167 23.50 31.71 -27.41
CA PHE A 167 22.63 32.81 -27.79
C PHE A 167 21.71 32.38 -28.94
N LEU A 168 20.46 32.82 -28.87
CA LEU A 168 19.43 32.62 -29.87
C LEU A 168 18.84 33.96 -30.25
N SER A 169 18.46 34.12 -31.51
CA SER A 169 17.83 35.33 -32.03
C SER A 169 16.39 35.00 -32.40
N LEU A 170 15.44 35.53 -31.64
CA LEU A 170 14.01 35.42 -31.93
C LEU A 170 13.64 36.42 -33.02
N GLN A 171 12.72 36.02 -33.89
CA GLN A 171 12.19 36.88 -34.94
C GLN A 171 10.91 37.55 -34.44
N CYS A 172 10.87 38.87 -34.51
CA CYS A 172 9.71 39.67 -34.10
C CYS A 172 8.86 40.06 -35.31
N ASP A 173 7.58 40.35 -35.10
CA ASP A 173 6.63 40.73 -36.16
C ASP A 173 7.08 41.98 -36.96
N ARG A 174 7.88 42.85 -36.33
CA ARG A 174 8.40 44.09 -36.93
C ARG A 174 9.70 43.90 -37.74
N GLY A 175 10.20 42.68 -37.87
CA GLY A 175 11.47 42.38 -38.54
C GLY A 175 12.73 42.62 -37.69
N GLU A 176 12.57 43.10 -36.46
CA GLU A 176 13.63 43.17 -35.46
C GLU A 176 13.96 41.78 -34.90
N THR A 177 15.15 41.63 -34.32
CA THR A 177 15.56 40.38 -33.66
C THR A 177 15.85 40.59 -32.18
N GLU A 178 15.31 39.71 -31.34
CA GLU A 178 15.50 39.75 -29.88
C GLU A 178 16.41 38.60 -29.40
N PRO A 179 17.49 38.88 -28.65
CA PRO A 179 18.37 37.84 -28.14
C PRO A 179 17.76 37.13 -26.91
N VAL A 180 17.90 35.81 -26.88
CA VAL A 180 17.62 34.94 -25.72
C VAL A 180 18.84 34.07 -25.45
N VAL A 181 19.08 33.80 -24.16
CA VAL A 181 20.23 33.01 -23.70
C VAL A 181 19.72 31.70 -23.11
N LEU A 182 20.26 30.59 -23.58
CA LEU A 182 20.00 29.27 -23.01
C LEU A 182 21.29 28.66 -22.43
N PRO A 183 21.21 27.95 -21.29
CA PRO A 183 22.37 27.29 -20.70
C PRO A 183 22.82 26.09 -21.54
N VAL A 184 24.13 25.89 -21.63
CA VAL A 184 24.73 24.67 -22.18
C VAL A 184 25.11 23.78 -21.01
N ILE A 185 24.35 22.70 -20.80
CA ILE A 185 24.50 21.81 -19.66
C ILE A 185 25.53 20.72 -19.99
N HIS A 186 26.67 20.74 -19.29
CA HIS A 186 27.70 19.71 -19.34
C HIS A 186 27.26 18.43 -18.60
N SER A 187 26.79 18.55 -17.37
CA SER A 187 26.34 17.43 -16.54
C SER A 187 25.22 17.83 -15.59
N CYS A 188 24.51 16.83 -15.06
CA CYS A 188 23.52 17.01 -13.99
C CYS A 188 23.98 16.23 -12.77
N GLU A 189 23.91 16.84 -11.60
CA GLU A 189 24.37 16.25 -10.34
C GLU A 189 23.46 16.66 -9.18
N CYS A 190 23.41 15.81 -8.15
CA CYS A 190 22.78 16.14 -6.90
C CYS A 190 23.71 17.04 -6.10
N THR A 191 23.27 18.27 -5.83
CA THR A 191 24.01 19.26 -5.05
C THR A 191 23.09 19.92 -4.06
N SER A 192 23.64 20.48 -2.98
CA SER A 192 22.88 21.25 -2.01
C SER A 192 21.95 22.27 -2.70
N CYS A 193 20.68 22.24 -2.32
CA CYS A 193 19.66 23.07 -2.92
C CYS A 193 19.99 24.56 -2.73
N GLN A 194 20.15 25.30 -3.83
CA GLN A 194 20.36 26.76 -3.78
C GLN A 194 19.02 27.46 -3.53
N GLY A 195 18.68 27.68 -2.26
CA GLY A 195 17.59 28.56 -1.84
C GLY A 195 16.42 27.87 -1.13
N GLY A 196 16.58 27.58 0.16
CA GLY A 196 15.44 27.24 1.00
C GLY A 196 15.81 26.70 2.38
N ASP A 197 16.19 27.59 3.30
CA ASP A 197 15.96 27.36 4.72
C ASP A 197 14.44 27.25 4.92
N LEU A 198 13.93 26.01 4.96
CA LEU A 198 12.51 25.71 5.17
C LEU A 198 12.10 25.85 6.65
N SER A 199 13.00 26.34 7.52
CA SER A 199 12.80 26.43 8.98
C SER A 199 12.00 27.66 9.43
N ARG A 200 11.38 28.41 8.51
CA ARG A 200 10.48 29.52 8.84
C ARG A 200 9.09 29.29 8.23
N ARG A 201 8.25 28.56 8.95
CA ARG A 201 6.79 28.62 8.87
C ARG A 201 6.21 28.70 10.26
#